data_AF-A0A5D6UU63-F1
#
_entry.id   AF-A0A5D6UU63-F1
#
_cell.length_a   1.000
_cell.length_b   1.000
_cell.length_c   1.000
_cell.angle_alpha   90.00
_cell.angle_beta   90.00
_cell.angle_gamma   90.00
#
_symmetry.space_group_name_H-M   'P 1'
#
loop_
_entity.id
_entity.type
_entity.pdbx_description
1 polymer ?
#
loop_
_entity_poly.entity_id
_entity_poly.type
_entity_poly.pdbx_seq_one_letter_code
_entity_poly.pdbx_strand_id
1 'polypeptide(L)'
;MNYRPLFWLLPALLGACTPDTPSTQQPTPPPAPVGAAAAPAAADSLATFHWDTEMCTFTGRYDSRQYTAQQLTDTYDLLRGGQLTTSASVFKPADIAKLSVDTLEAEYTNVLAHIRKLQPVPGATWRELKRLKLQELNDEYRAIKLTILGYSNPSLLANSPYPAACKTYIRGLAAGNDSSIMASWQQLVREQQKNNSVPESLQARFEQESAAPNWHEYAQVELINFGWWNCINETIRRVEPTEKWQQQYEKLFSNVQSECEEVD
;
A
#
# COMPACT_ATOMS: atom_id res chain seq x y z
N MET A 1 -17.78 40.69 -27.98
CA MET A 1 -17.03 41.33 -26.87
C MET A 1 -15.70 40.60 -26.75
N ASN A 2 -14.68 40.85 -27.59
CA ASN A 2 -13.72 41.96 -27.57
C ASN A 2 -13.38 42.46 -26.15
N TYR A 3 -12.23 42.09 -25.61
CA TYR A 3 -11.06 42.98 -25.44
C TYR A 3 -9.78 42.21 -25.07
N ARG A 4 -8.66 42.79 -25.49
CA ARG A 4 -7.27 42.30 -25.61
C ARG A 4 -6.51 42.08 -24.29
N PRO A 5 -5.38 41.33 -24.32
CA PRO A 5 -4.41 41.23 -23.23
C PRO A 5 -3.43 42.43 -23.22
N LEU A 6 -3.00 42.85 -22.03
CA LEU A 6 -1.93 43.84 -21.85
C LEU A 6 -0.56 43.15 -21.80
N PHE A 7 0.26 43.45 -22.79
CA PHE A 7 1.71 43.24 -22.80
C PHE A 7 2.39 44.32 -21.94
N TRP A 8 3.38 43.95 -21.14
CA TRP A 8 4.39 44.86 -20.60
C TRP A 8 5.77 44.45 -21.10
N LEU A 9 6.47 45.42 -21.69
CA LEU A 9 7.82 45.36 -22.23
C LEU A 9 8.82 45.98 -21.22
N LEU A 10 9.95 45.27 -21.03
CA LEU A 10 11.37 45.73 -20.94
C LEU A 10 11.77 46.83 -19.92
N PRO A 11 12.98 46.76 -19.30
CA PRO A 11 14.23 46.96 -20.06
C PRO A 11 15.43 46.06 -19.72
N ALA A 12 16.22 45.85 -20.77
CA ALA A 12 17.58 45.33 -20.77
C ALA A 12 18.56 46.35 -20.17
N LEU A 13 19.53 45.86 -19.39
CA LEU A 13 20.73 46.61 -19.03
C LEU A 13 21.90 46.08 -19.83
N LEU A 14 22.39 46.93 -20.73
CA LEU A 14 23.67 46.82 -21.44
C LEU A 14 24.77 47.29 -20.49
N GLY A 15 25.71 46.39 -20.18
CA GLY A 15 26.96 46.70 -19.47
C GLY A 15 28.14 46.55 -20.44
N ALA A 16 28.91 47.63 -20.58
CA ALA A 16 29.88 47.90 -21.63
C ALA A 16 31.11 46.97 -21.66
N CYS A 17 31.56 46.67 -22.87
CA CYS A 17 32.89 46.16 -23.18
C CYS A 17 33.89 47.32 -23.23
N THR A 18 35.07 47.16 -22.62
CA THR A 18 36.27 47.93 -22.93
C THR A 18 37.28 47.04 -23.66
N PRO A 19 37.85 47.47 -24.79
CA PRO A 19 38.93 46.77 -25.47
C PRO A 19 40.29 47.28 -24.99
N ASP A 20 41.19 46.38 -24.62
CA ASP A 20 42.63 46.67 -24.63
C ASP A 20 43.35 45.58 -25.42
N THR A 21 44.16 46.04 -26.37
CA THR A 21 44.93 45.23 -27.33
C THR A 21 46.37 45.06 -26.81
N PRO A 22 47.26 44.32 -27.50
CA PRO A 22 47.94 43.15 -26.95
C PRO A 22 49.39 43.44 -26.56
N SER A 23 49.89 42.80 -25.50
CA SER A 23 51.33 42.79 -25.23
C SER A 23 51.93 41.44 -25.61
N THR A 24 52.71 41.44 -26.69
CA THR A 24 53.58 40.37 -27.16
C THR A 24 54.71 40.16 -26.15
N GLN A 25 54.82 38.98 -25.54
CA GLN A 25 56.06 38.52 -24.91
C GLN A 25 56.37 37.06 -25.26
N GLN A 26 57.65 36.86 -25.52
CA GLN A 26 58.35 35.72 -26.12
C GLN A 26 58.26 34.40 -25.34
N PRO A 27 58.55 33.27 -26.02
CA PRO A 27 58.32 31.92 -25.52
C PRO A 27 59.28 31.53 -24.40
N THR A 28 58.72 31.04 -23.29
CA THR A 28 59.42 30.32 -22.23
C THR A 28 59.76 28.88 -22.66
N PRO A 29 60.90 28.31 -22.20
CA PRO A 29 61.34 26.97 -22.55
C PRO A 29 60.38 25.89 -22.02
N PRO A 30 60.32 24.72 -22.67
CA PRO A 30 59.38 23.65 -22.29
C PRO A 30 59.74 23.11 -20.89
N PRO A 31 58.78 23.00 -19.97
CA PRO A 31 58.98 22.24 -18.75
C PRO A 31 59.15 20.75 -19.06
N ALA A 32 60.06 20.11 -18.32
CA ALA A 32 60.32 18.67 -18.33
C ALA A 32 59.01 17.86 -18.17
N PRO A 33 58.96 16.60 -18.66
CA PRO A 33 57.77 15.78 -18.55
C PRO A 33 57.39 15.60 -17.07
N VAL A 34 56.31 16.26 -16.67
CA VAL A 34 55.64 15.99 -15.41
C VAL A 34 55.14 14.57 -15.52
N GLY A 35 55.70 13.68 -14.70
CA GLY A 35 55.26 12.30 -14.60
C GLY A 35 53.74 12.27 -14.48
N ALA A 36 53.11 11.40 -15.29
CA ALA A 36 51.68 11.20 -15.27
C ALA A 36 51.23 11.06 -13.81
N ALA A 37 50.48 12.05 -13.31
CA ALA A 37 49.76 11.91 -12.07
C ALA A 37 48.90 10.67 -12.23
N ALA A 38 49.17 9.65 -11.41
CA ALA A 38 48.33 8.48 -11.34
C ALA A 38 46.89 8.97 -11.16
N ALA A 39 46.00 8.54 -12.06
CA ALA A 39 44.58 8.79 -11.91
C ALA A 39 44.18 8.38 -10.48
N PRO A 40 43.41 9.19 -9.75
CA PRO A 40 42.98 8.81 -8.42
C PRO A 40 42.31 7.44 -8.53
N ALA A 41 42.81 6.48 -7.74
CA ALA A 41 42.20 5.16 -7.63
C ALA A 41 40.71 5.36 -7.42
N ALA A 42 39.88 4.72 -8.25
CA ALA A 42 38.43 4.82 -8.15
C ALA A 42 38.04 4.57 -6.69
N ALA A 43 37.48 5.59 -6.03
CA ALA A 43 37.00 5.44 -4.66
C ALA A 43 36.04 4.24 -4.61
N ASP A 44 36.20 3.38 -3.61
CA ASP A 44 35.29 2.26 -3.37
C ASP A 44 33.87 2.82 -3.27
N SER A 45 33.09 2.63 -4.33
CA SER A 45 31.73 3.16 -4.42
C SER A 45 30.74 2.26 -3.70
N LEU A 46 31.19 1.13 -3.14
CA LEU A 46 30.36 0.20 -2.41
C LEU A 46 30.16 0.69 -0.98
N ALA A 47 28.94 1.09 -0.66
CA ALA A 47 28.50 1.39 0.69
C ALA A 47 27.80 0.19 1.32
N THR A 48 27.79 0.11 2.65
CA THR A 48 27.04 -0.90 3.40
C THR A 48 25.65 -0.37 3.75
N PHE A 49 24.65 -1.24 3.72
CA PHE A 49 23.28 -0.96 4.13
C PHE A 49 22.76 -2.10 5.00
N HIS A 50 21.91 -1.76 5.96
CA HIS A 50 21.28 -2.70 6.87
C HIS A 50 19.77 -2.59 6.76
N TRP A 51 19.06 -3.72 6.84
CA TRP A 51 17.60 -3.74 6.90
C TRP A 51 17.11 -4.92 7.71
N ASP A 52 15.94 -4.77 8.33
CA ASP A 52 15.38 -5.76 9.26
C ASP A 52 14.06 -6.32 8.74
N THR A 53 13.99 -7.65 8.69
CA THR A 53 12.71 -8.37 8.63
C THR A 53 12.23 -8.66 10.06
N GLU A 54 11.07 -9.31 10.23
CA GLU A 54 10.54 -9.60 11.57
C GLU A 54 11.49 -10.44 12.46
N MET A 55 12.36 -11.26 11.86
CA MET A 55 13.19 -12.22 12.60
C MET A 55 14.68 -12.14 12.24
N CYS A 56 15.08 -11.27 11.31
CA CYS A 56 16.46 -11.22 10.83
C CYS A 56 16.91 -9.78 10.54
N THR A 57 18.14 -9.47 10.92
CA THR A 57 18.87 -8.30 10.44
C THR A 57 19.73 -8.71 9.26
N PHE A 58 19.59 -8.01 8.15
CA PHE A 58 20.37 -8.20 6.94
C PHE A 58 21.39 -7.08 6.77
N THR A 59 22.54 -7.44 6.23
CA THR A 59 23.59 -6.52 5.83
C THR A 59 23.99 -6.79 4.38
N GLY A 60 24.06 -5.76 3.55
CA GLY A 60 24.47 -5.90 2.15
C GLY A 60 25.31 -4.70 1.68
N ARG A 61 26.08 -4.90 0.61
CA ARG A 61 26.85 -3.82 -0.03
C ARG A 61 26.21 -3.38 -1.34
N TYR A 62 26.10 -2.08 -1.56
CA TYR A 62 25.49 -1.51 -2.75
C TYR A 62 26.35 -0.44 -3.41
N ASP A 63 26.21 -0.25 -4.72
CA ASP A 63 26.90 0.81 -5.47
C ASP A 63 26.20 2.16 -5.25
N SER A 64 26.80 3.01 -4.43
CA SER A 64 26.30 4.36 -4.11
C SER A 64 26.21 5.30 -5.32
N ARG A 65 26.80 4.93 -6.45
CA ARG A 65 26.64 5.66 -7.73
C ARG A 65 25.35 5.30 -8.47
N GLN A 66 24.74 4.14 -8.17
CA GLN A 66 23.53 3.67 -8.83
C GLN A 66 22.26 4.11 -8.09
N TYR A 67 22.29 4.07 -6.76
CA TYR A 67 21.19 4.51 -5.91
C TYR A 67 21.70 4.91 -4.53
N THR A 68 20.90 5.71 -3.83
CA THR A 68 21.19 6.22 -2.49
C THR A 68 20.65 5.28 -1.41
N ALA A 69 21.18 5.40 -0.18
CA ALA A 69 20.61 4.71 0.99
C ALA A 69 19.11 5.01 1.16
N GLN A 70 18.68 6.26 0.95
CA GLN A 70 17.27 6.64 1.05
C GLN A 70 16.40 5.92 0.02
N GLN A 71 16.88 5.71 -1.20
CA GLN A 71 16.13 4.95 -2.20
C GLN A 71 15.99 3.47 -1.83
N LEU A 72 16.99 2.90 -1.16
CA LEU A 72 16.91 1.54 -0.61
C LEU A 72 15.90 1.46 0.52
N THR A 73 15.97 2.38 1.49
CA THR A 73 14.96 2.51 2.56
C THR A 73 13.56 2.66 1.98
N ASP A 74 13.35 3.58 1.04
CA ASP A 74 12.04 3.82 0.42
C ASP A 74 11.54 2.59 -0.38
N THR A 75 12.44 1.82 -0.97
CA THR A 75 12.10 0.56 -1.65
C THR A 75 11.68 -0.50 -0.65
N TYR A 76 12.38 -0.60 0.47
CA TYR A 76 12.05 -1.53 1.53
C TYR A 76 10.73 -1.18 2.23
N ASP A 77 10.52 0.10 2.51
CA ASP A 77 9.25 0.63 3.04
C ASP A 77 8.09 0.33 2.09
N LEU A 78 8.30 0.46 0.78
CA LEU A 78 7.29 0.13 -0.23
C LEU A 78 6.96 -1.37 -0.26
N LEU A 79 7.94 -2.24 -0.01
CA LEU A 79 7.76 -3.69 0.04
C LEU A 79 6.89 -4.10 1.22
N ARG A 80 7.24 -3.63 2.42
CA ARG A 80 6.60 -4.05 3.67
C ARG A 80 5.32 -3.29 3.99
N GLY A 81 5.24 -2.02 3.59
CA GLY A 81 4.19 -1.11 4.01
C GLY A 81 3.01 -1.00 3.04
N GLY A 82 2.13 -0.05 3.39
CA GLY A 82 1.02 0.40 2.56
C GLY A 82 -0.35 -0.21 2.88
N GLN A 83 -0.46 -1.00 3.95
CA GLN A 83 -1.70 -1.63 4.38
C GLN A 83 -2.50 -0.73 5.32
N LEU A 84 -3.83 -0.89 5.30
CA LEU A 84 -4.72 -0.32 6.31
C LEU A 84 -4.83 -1.26 7.51
N THR A 85 -4.87 -0.68 8.71
CA THR A 85 -5.07 -1.40 9.98
C THR A 85 -6.51 -1.31 10.47
N THR A 86 -7.27 -0.30 10.02
CA THR A 86 -8.71 -0.22 10.29
C THR A 86 -9.44 -1.40 9.67
N SER A 87 -10.17 -2.16 10.47
CA SER A 87 -10.94 -3.32 10.02
C SER A 87 -12.44 -3.02 9.94
N ALA A 88 -13.12 -3.62 8.97
CA ALA A 88 -14.59 -3.66 8.91
C ALA A 88 -15.19 -4.89 9.62
N SER A 89 -14.34 -5.75 10.20
CA SER A 89 -14.78 -6.97 10.88
C SER A 89 -15.30 -6.68 12.28
N VAL A 90 -16.43 -7.28 12.60
CA VAL A 90 -17.05 -7.26 13.93
C VAL A 90 -17.48 -8.67 14.30
N PHE A 91 -17.38 -9.03 15.58
CA PHE A 91 -17.69 -10.38 16.06
C PHE A 91 -18.91 -10.44 16.97
N LYS A 92 -19.45 -9.29 17.37
CA LYS A 92 -20.68 -9.16 18.17
C LYS A 92 -21.35 -7.82 17.86
N PRO A 93 -22.67 -7.70 18.10
CA PRO A 93 -23.42 -6.46 17.85
C PRO A 93 -22.77 -5.19 18.41
N ALA A 94 -22.29 -5.24 19.65
CA ALA A 94 -21.69 -4.09 20.32
C ALA A 94 -20.40 -3.57 19.66
N ASP A 95 -19.75 -4.36 18.80
CA ASP A 95 -18.54 -3.93 18.10
C ASP A 95 -18.85 -3.05 16.89
N ILE A 96 -20.09 -3.06 16.37
CA ILE A 96 -20.51 -2.20 15.24
C ILE A 96 -20.31 -0.72 15.59
N ALA A 97 -20.60 -0.33 16.84
CA ALA A 97 -20.45 1.05 17.31
C ALA A 97 -18.98 1.52 17.35
N LYS A 98 -18.00 0.62 17.22
CA LYS A 98 -16.56 0.95 17.19
C LYS A 98 -16.07 1.23 15.77
N LEU A 99 -16.86 0.91 14.75
CA LEU A 99 -16.49 1.17 13.36
C LEU A 99 -16.57 2.68 13.07
N SER A 100 -15.56 3.18 12.37
CA SER A 100 -15.44 4.61 12.08
C SER A 100 -14.90 4.83 10.67
N VAL A 101 -15.73 5.45 9.82
CA VAL A 101 -15.32 5.90 8.48
C VAL A 101 -14.28 7.00 8.61
N ASP A 102 -14.41 7.91 9.58
CA ASP A 102 -13.45 9.01 9.77
C ASP A 102 -12.06 8.49 10.13
N THR A 103 -11.98 7.46 10.98
CA THR A 103 -10.72 6.79 11.34
C THR A 103 -10.08 6.17 10.10
N LEU A 104 -10.87 5.43 9.31
CA LEU A 104 -10.43 4.83 8.05
C LEU A 104 -9.95 5.89 7.04
N GLU A 105 -10.66 7.00 6.90
CA GLU A 105 -10.32 8.08 5.96
C GLU A 105 -9.03 8.80 6.34
N ALA A 106 -8.84 9.07 7.63
CA ALA A 106 -7.61 9.65 8.14
C ALA A 106 -6.41 8.70 7.90
N GLU A 107 -6.58 7.41 8.21
CA GLU A 107 -5.56 6.40 7.97
C GLU A 107 -5.22 6.29 6.47
N TYR A 108 -6.23 6.12 5.61
CA TYR A 108 -6.06 6.04 4.17
C TYR A 108 -5.31 7.25 3.61
N THR A 109 -5.66 8.45 4.07
CA THR A 109 -4.98 9.69 3.62
C THR A 109 -3.51 9.68 4.00
N ASN A 110 -3.18 9.25 5.22
CA ASN A 110 -1.80 9.17 5.72
C ASN A 110 -1.00 8.11 4.94
N VAL A 111 -1.54 6.91 4.76
CA VAL A 111 -0.88 5.81 4.05
C VAL A 111 -0.70 6.17 2.57
N LEU A 112 -1.72 6.76 1.93
CA LEU A 112 -1.63 7.23 0.54
C LEU A 112 -0.53 8.28 0.35
N ALA A 113 -0.46 9.26 1.25
CA ALA A 113 0.57 10.29 1.23
C ALA A 113 1.96 9.69 1.42
N HIS A 114 2.10 8.74 2.37
CA HIS A 114 3.34 8.01 2.60
C HIS A 114 3.79 7.27 1.32
N ILE A 115 2.98 6.38 0.75
CA ILE A 115 3.37 5.62 -0.46
C ILE A 115 3.72 6.57 -1.61
N ARG A 116 2.95 7.66 -1.80
CA ARG A 116 3.23 8.65 -2.85
C ARG A 116 4.59 9.32 -2.70
N LYS A 117 5.02 9.62 -1.47
CA LYS A 117 6.31 10.29 -1.21
C LYS A 117 7.51 9.39 -1.51
N LEU A 118 7.38 8.07 -1.30
CA LEU A 118 8.49 7.12 -1.44
C LEU A 118 9.15 7.24 -2.82
N GLN A 119 10.46 7.33 -2.83
CA GLN A 119 11.30 7.34 -4.04
C GLN A 119 12.09 6.03 -4.08
N PRO A 120 11.46 4.90 -4.47
CA PRO A 120 12.17 3.64 -4.55
C PRO A 120 13.27 3.71 -5.62
N VAL A 121 14.16 2.71 -5.62
CA VAL A 121 15.23 2.57 -6.60
C VAL A 121 14.67 2.71 -8.02
N PRO A 122 15.32 3.49 -8.92
CA PRO A 122 14.83 3.67 -10.27
C PRO A 122 14.75 2.34 -11.01
N GLY A 123 13.59 2.04 -11.60
CA GLY A 123 13.43 0.81 -12.40
C GLY A 123 11.98 0.49 -12.70
N ALA A 124 11.73 -0.31 -13.73
CA ALA A 124 10.37 -0.73 -14.09
C ALA A 124 9.74 -1.56 -12.97
N THR A 125 10.51 -2.47 -12.36
CA THR A 125 10.11 -3.33 -11.25
C THR A 125 9.50 -2.55 -10.07
N TRP A 126 10.23 -1.54 -9.58
CA TRP A 126 9.81 -0.78 -8.39
C TRP A 126 8.71 0.24 -8.68
N ARG A 127 8.70 0.80 -9.90
CA ARG A 127 7.57 1.63 -10.36
C ARG A 127 6.28 0.83 -10.44
N GLU A 128 6.36 -0.40 -10.94
CA GLU A 128 5.21 -1.29 -11.02
C GLU A 128 4.73 -1.73 -9.64
N LEU A 129 5.65 -2.08 -8.74
CA LEU A 129 5.31 -2.36 -7.34
C LEU A 129 4.56 -1.18 -6.70
N LYS A 130 5.07 0.04 -6.86
CA LYS A 130 4.43 1.26 -6.34
C LYS A 130 3.03 1.46 -6.90
N ARG A 131 2.85 1.24 -8.21
CA ARG A 131 1.55 1.32 -8.87
C ARG A 131 0.57 0.29 -8.29
N LEU A 132 1.01 -0.95 -8.11
CA LEU A 132 0.20 -2.03 -7.56
C LEU A 132 -0.18 -1.78 -6.10
N LYS A 133 0.75 -1.33 -5.25
CA LYS A 133 0.48 -0.97 -3.84
C LYS A 133 -0.54 0.16 -3.71
N LEU A 134 -0.45 1.18 -4.56
CA LEU A 134 -1.46 2.25 -4.62
C LEU A 134 -2.83 1.72 -5.07
N GLN A 135 -2.87 0.74 -5.97
CA GLN A 135 -4.10 0.12 -6.42
C GLN A 135 -4.74 -0.75 -5.32
N GLU A 136 -3.94 -1.58 -4.65
CA GLU A 136 -4.34 -2.37 -3.48
C GLU A 136 -4.94 -1.47 -2.38
N LEU A 137 -4.22 -0.42 -1.95
CA LEU A 137 -4.69 0.52 -0.93
C LEU A 137 -6.06 1.12 -1.29
N ASN A 138 -6.26 1.48 -2.57
CA ASN A 138 -7.51 2.04 -3.03
C ASN A 138 -8.65 1.01 -3.07
N ASP A 139 -8.35 -0.23 -3.46
CA ASP A 139 -9.32 -1.32 -3.50
C ASP A 139 -9.76 -1.69 -2.07
N GLU A 140 -8.80 -1.81 -1.15
CA GLU A 140 -9.01 -2.09 0.27
C GLU A 140 -9.82 -0.98 0.95
N TYR A 141 -9.41 0.29 0.81
CA TYR A 141 -10.15 1.43 1.37
C TYR A 141 -11.63 1.45 0.94
N ARG A 142 -11.91 1.25 -0.36
CA ARG A 142 -13.29 1.23 -0.85
C ARG A 142 -14.09 0.06 -0.28
N ALA A 143 -13.47 -1.12 -0.18
CA ALA A 143 -14.11 -2.30 0.38
C ALA A 143 -14.45 -2.12 1.87
N ILE A 144 -13.49 -1.66 2.67
CA ILE A 144 -13.68 -1.43 4.11
C ILE A 144 -14.73 -0.34 4.31
N LYS A 145 -14.59 0.81 3.65
CA LYS A 145 -15.53 1.93 3.78
C LYS A 145 -16.96 1.52 3.45
N LEU A 146 -17.15 0.83 2.33
CA LEU A 146 -18.47 0.35 1.93
C LEU A 146 -19.05 -0.62 2.98
N THR A 147 -18.23 -1.51 3.52
CA THR A 147 -18.64 -2.50 4.53
C THR A 147 -19.04 -1.83 5.84
N ILE A 148 -18.26 -0.85 6.33
CA ILE A 148 -18.60 -0.04 7.52
C ILE A 148 -19.96 0.65 7.31
N LEU A 149 -20.15 1.33 6.18
CA LEU A 149 -21.43 1.98 5.85
C LEU A 149 -22.58 0.97 5.71
N GLY A 150 -22.28 -0.25 5.27
CA GLY A 150 -23.22 -1.34 5.12
C GLY A 150 -23.90 -1.79 6.42
N TYR A 151 -23.23 -1.66 7.56
CA TYR A 151 -23.85 -1.93 8.87
C TYR A 151 -24.97 -0.94 9.20
N SER A 152 -24.93 0.29 8.69
CA SER A 152 -26.05 1.23 8.86
C SER A 152 -27.05 1.16 7.71
N ASN A 153 -26.60 0.80 6.51
CA ASN A 153 -27.45 0.73 5.32
C ASN A 153 -27.05 -0.45 4.40
N PRO A 154 -27.61 -1.65 4.61
CA PRO A 154 -27.28 -2.84 3.83
C PRO A 154 -27.58 -2.73 2.32
N SER A 155 -28.48 -1.83 1.92
CA SER A 155 -28.77 -1.58 0.51
C SER A 155 -27.56 -1.02 -0.25
N LEU A 156 -26.61 -0.36 0.43
CA LEU A 156 -25.35 0.07 -0.18
C LEU A 156 -24.52 -1.14 -0.66
N LEU A 157 -24.49 -2.22 0.12
CA LEU A 157 -23.77 -3.44 -0.24
C LEU A 157 -24.46 -4.15 -1.41
N ALA A 158 -25.80 -4.26 -1.35
CA ALA A 158 -26.60 -4.89 -2.40
C ALA A 158 -26.44 -4.18 -3.76
N ASN A 159 -26.35 -2.85 -3.78
CA ASN A 159 -26.24 -2.03 -4.99
C ASN A 159 -24.80 -1.74 -5.43
N SER A 160 -23.81 -2.28 -4.73
CA SER A 160 -22.38 -2.06 -5.00
C SER A 160 -21.92 -2.67 -6.33
N PRO A 161 -20.71 -2.36 -6.83
CA PRO A 161 -20.16 -2.99 -8.05
C PRO A 161 -19.57 -4.39 -7.81
N TYR A 162 -19.59 -4.92 -6.58
CA TYR A 162 -18.99 -6.22 -6.25
C TYR A 162 -19.76 -7.41 -6.85
N PRO A 163 -19.14 -8.60 -6.93
CA PRO A 163 -19.75 -9.78 -7.53
C PRO A 163 -21.12 -10.12 -6.96
N ALA A 164 -22.02 -10.61 -7.83
CA ALA A 164 -23.36 -11.01 -7.43
C ALA A 164 -23.38 -12.11 -6.37
N ALA A 165 -22.36 -12.97 -6.35
CA ALA A 165 -22.17 -14.01 -5.35
C ALA A 165 -22.13 -13.43 -3.93
N CYS A 166 -21.27 -12.43 -3.68
CA CYS A 166 -21.13 -11.79 -2.37
C CYS A 166 -22.41 -11.09 -1.90
N LYS A 167 -23.18 -10.54 -2.85
CA LYS A 167 -24.45 -9.86 -2.54
C LYS A 167 -25.53 -10.81 -2.06
N THR A 168 -25.44 -12.11 -2.33
CA THR A 168 -26.45 -13.12 -1.96
C THR A 168 -26.73 -13.09 -0.45
N TYR A 169 -25.70 -12.92 0.38
CA TYR A 169 -25.82 -12.87 1.84
C TYR A 169 -26.49 -11.59 2.35
N ILE A 170 -26.45 -10.49 1.58
CA ILE A 170 -27.00 -9.20 2.01
C ILE A 170 -28.43 -8.97 1.52
N ARG A 171 -28.93 -9.75 0.56
CA ARG A 171 -30.28 -9.56 0.01
C ARG A 171 -31.37 -9.55 1.09
N GLY A 172 -31.28 -10.45 2.08
CA GLY A 172 -32.20 -10.48 3.20
C GLY A 172 -32.19 -9.16 4.00
N LEU A 173 -31.00 -8.69 4.39
CA LEU A 173 -30.83 -7.44 5.12
C LEU A 173 -31.31 -6.21 4.31
N ALA A 174 -30.98 -6.17 3.01
CA ALA A 174 -31.37 -5.06 2.13
C ALA A 174 -32.88 -5.02 1.85
N ALA A 175 -33.57 -6.16 1.90
CA ALA A 175 -35.01 -6.25 1.73
C ALA A 175 -35.79 -5.91 3.01
N GLY A 176 -35.13 -5.91 4.18
CA GLY A 176 -35.72 -5.50 5.46
C GLY A 176 -36.87 -6.38 5.95
N ASN A 177 -36.96 -7.64 5.52
CA ASN A 177 -37.98 -8.57 6.00
C ASN A 177 -37.36 -9.79 6.71
N ASP A 178 -37.93 -10.15 7.85
CA ASP A 178 -37.39 -11.14 8.77
C ASP A 178 -37.18 -12.51 8.13
N SER A 179 -38.16 -12.97 7.34
CA SER A 179 -38.07 -14.27 6.65
C SER A 179 -36.88 -14.33 5.70
N SER A 180 -36.61 -13.26 4.96
CA SER A 180 -35.46 -13.21 4.04
C SER A 180 -34.13 -13.09 4.79
N ILE A 181 -34.07 -12.33 5.88
CA ILE A 181 -32.87 -12.23 6.72
C ILE A 181 -32.53 -13.62 7.27
N MET A 182 -33.51 -14.31 7.85
CA MET A 182 -33.33 -15.65 8.41
C MET A 182 -32.91 -16.66 7.34
N ALA A 183 -33.53 -16.62 6.15
CA ALA A 183 -33.16 -17.49 5.04
C ALA A 183 -31.72 -17.25 4.56
N SER A 184 -31.29 -15.98 4.46
CA SER A 184 -29.91 -15.62 4.13
C SER A 184 -28.93 -16.12 5.21
N TRP A 185 -29.27 -16.00 6.48
CA TRP A 185 -28.40 -16.42 7.58
C TRP A 185 -28.27 -17.95 7.64
N GLN A 186 -29.37 -18.67 7.51
CA GLN A 186 -29.36 -20.14 7.39
C GLN A 186 -28.57 -20.61 6.16
N GLN A 187 -28.66 -19.90 5.04
CA GLN A 187 -27.84 -20.20 3.87
C GLN A 187 -26.35 -20.03 4.18
N LEU A 188 -25.96 -18.93 4.83
CA LEU A 188 -24.58 -18.71 5.23
C LEU A 188 -24.06 -19.83 6.13
N VAL A 189 -24.82 -20.24 7.15
CA VAL A 189 -24.46 -21.35 8.05
C VAL A 189 -24.20 -22.63 7.26
N ARG A 190 -25.12 -23.00 6.34
CA ARG A 190 -24.94 -24.19 5.49
C ARG A 190 -23.70 -24.12 4.61
N GLU A 191 -23.37 -22.95 4.08
CA GLU A 191 -22.17 -22.77 3.27
C GLU A 191 -20.90 -22.88 4.11
N GLN A 192 -20.87 -22.27 5.29
CA GLN A 192 -19.72 -22.34 6.19
C GLN A 192 -19.46 -23.77 6.69
N GLN A 193 -20.51 -24.53 6.97
CA GLN A 193 -20.41 -25.92 7.43
C GLN A 193 -19.66 -26.83 6.45
N LYS A 194 -19.67 -26.54 5.15
CA LYS A 194 -19.01 -27.40 4.14
C LYS A 194 -17.50 -27.48 4.32
N ASN A 195 -16.90 -26.42 4.86
CA ASN A 195 -15.45 -26.27 4.96
C ASN A 195 -14.97 -25.97 6.39
N ASN A 196 -15.83 -26.14 7.40
CA ASN A 196 -15.48 -25.90 8.80
C ASN A 196 -15.04 -27.20 9.50
N SER A 197 -14.03 -27.12 10.38
CA SER A 197 -13.53 -28.27 11.12
C SER A 197 -14.48 -28.75 12.23
N VAL A 198 -15.44 -27.93 12.64
CA VAL A 198 -16.47 -28.25 13.67
C VAL A 198 -17.84 -27.71 13.22
N PRO A 199 -18.45 -28.28 12.17
CA PRO A 199 -19.66 -27.72 11.54
C PRO A 199 -20.88 -27.66 12.47
N GLU A 200 -20.98 -28.53 13.48
CA GLU A 200 -22.06 -28.54 14.47
C GLU A 200 -22.03 -27.28 15.34
N SER A 201 -20.84 -26.72 15.61
CA SER A 201 -20.71 -25.50 16.41
C SER A 201 -21.35 -24.28 15.75
N LEU A 202 -21.34 -24.22 14.41
CA LEU A 202 -21.97 -23.15 13.64
C LEU A 202 -23.49 -23.21 13.72
N GLN A 203 -24.06 -24.43 13.64
CA GLN A 203 -25.50 -24.63 13.78
C GLN A 203 -25.98 -24.29 15.19
N ALA A 204 -25.24 -24.74 16.22
CA ALA A 204 -25.58 -24.45 17.61
C ALA A 204 -25.54 -22.93 17.90
N ARG A 205 -24.52 -22.22 17.39
CA ARG A 205 -24.45 -20.76 17.49
C ARG A 205 -25.65 -20.09 16.82
N PHE A 206 -25.97 -20.50 15.58
CA PHE A 206 -27.13 -19.99 14.86
C PHE A 206 -28.44 -20.18 15.64
N GLU A 207 -28.70 -21.38 16.16
CA GLU A 207 -29.91 -21.68 16.93
C GLU A 207 -30.02 -20.83 18.20
N GLN A 208 -28.89 -20.66 18.91
CA GLN A 208 -28.83 -19.82 20.09
C GLN A 208 -29.10 -18.34 19.78
N GLU A 209 -28.40 -17.78 18.78
CA GLU A 209 -28.47 -16.36 18.47
C GLU A 209 -29.76 -15.96 17.74
N SER A 210 -30.30 -16.86 16.90
CA SER A 210 -31.58 -16.63 16.20
C SER A 210 -32.79 -16.67 17.13
N ALA A 211 -32.66 -17.27 18.32
CA ALA A 211 -33.68 -17.26 19.36
C ALA A 211 -33.58 -16.03 20.31
N ALA A 212 -32.53 -15.22 20.19
CA ALA A 212 -32.32 -14.06 21.06
C ALA A 212 -33.31 -12.92 20.75
N PRO A 213 -33.68 -12.08 21.74
CA PRO A 213 -34.56 -10.92 21.50
C PRO A 213 -34.00 -9.91 20.49
N ASN A 214 -32.68 -9.79 20.40
CA ASN A 214 -31.96 -8.92 19.46
C ASN A 214 -31.33 -9.71 18.29
N TRP A 215 -31.92 -10.82 17.88
CA TRP A 215 -31.39 -11.69 16.81
C TRP A 215 -31.08 -10.95 15.51
N HIS A 216 -31.81 -9.86 15.17
CA HIS A 216 -31.53 -9.04 14.00
C HIS A 216 -30.10 -8.49 13.99
N GLU A 217 -29.58 -8.09 15.15
CA GLU A 217 -28.23 -7.56 15.29
C GLU A 217 -27.18 -8.67 15.07
N TYR A 218 -27.43 -9.87 15.59
CA TYR A 218 -26.58 -11.04 15.34
C TYR A 218 -26.59 -11.43 13.86
N ALA A 219 -27.77 -11.49 13.24
CA ALA A 219 -27.91 -11.76 11.82
C ALA A 219 -27.15 -10.71 10.97
N GLN A 220 -27.21 -9.44 11.37
CA GLN A 220 -26.48 -8.37 10.70
C GLN A 220 -24.96 -8.59 10.78
N VAL A 221 -24.43 -8.90 11.96
CA VAL A 221 -23.01 -9.24 12.14
C VAL A 221 -22.62 -10.42 11.26
N GLU A 222 -23.38 -11.51 11.33
CA GLU A 222 -23.06 -12.74 10.61
C GLU A 222 -23.06 -12.55 9.09
N LEU A 223 -24.11 -11.92 8.55
CA LEU A 223 -24.29 -11.72 7.12
C LEU A 223 -23.30 -10.69 6.56
N ILE A 224 -23.00 -9.61 7.29
CA ILE A 224 -22.06 -8.59 6.82
C ILE A 224 -20.60 -9.04 7.02
N ASN A 225 -20.23 -9.54 8.20
CA ASN A 225 -18.85 -9.92 8.49
C ASN A 225 -18.45 -11.24 7.81
N PHE A 226 -19.25 -12.29 7.98
CA PHE A 226 -18.81 -13.62 7.51
C PHE A 226 -19.37 -14.01 6.15
N GLY A 227 -20.48 -13.41 5.72
CA GLY A 227 -21.02 -13.58 4.37
C GLY A 227 -20.38 -12.61 3.38
N TRP A 228 -20.72 -11.33 3.53
CA TRP A 228 -20.27 -10.27 2.61
C TRP A 228 -18.77 -10.00 2.67
N TRP A 229 -18.23 -9.68 3.84
CA TRP A 229 -16.85 -9.23 3.98
C TRP A 229 -15.86 -10.32 3.59
N ASN A 230 -16.01 -11.55 4.10
CA ASN A 230 -15.18 -12.68 3.66
C ASN A 230 -15.20 -12.86 2.14
N CYS A 231 -16.36 -12.74 1.49
CA CYS A 231 -16.46 -12.88 0.03
C CYS A 231 -15.77 -11.74 -0.71
N ILE A 232 -16.02 -10.47 -0.34
CA ILE A 232 -15.40 -9.35 -1.06
C ILE A 232 -13.90 -9.22 -0.75
N ASN A 233 -13.45 -9.69 0.40
CA ASN A 233 -12.06 -9.67 0.80
C ASN A 233 -11.16 -10.50 -0.13
N GLU A 234 -11.71 -11.55 -0.74
CA GLU A 234 -11.05 -12.35 -1.78
C GLU A 234 -10.94 -11.61 -3.12
N THR A 235 -11.77 -10.59 -3.34
CA THR A 235 -11.76 -9.79 -4.58
C THR A 235 -10.76 -8.63 -4.54
N ILE A 236 -10.23 -8.31 -3.35
CA ILE A 236 -9.23 -7.26 -3.17
C ILE A 236 -7.91 -7.74 -3.77
N ARG A 237 -7.37 -6.98 -4.72
CA ARG A 237 -6.07 -7.28 -5.32
C ARG A 237 -4.98 -6.96 -4.30
N ARG A 238 -4.35 -8.00 -3.79
CA ARG A 238 -3.20 -7.86 -2.90
C ARG A 238 -1.91 -7.94 -3.67
N VAL A 239 -0.98 -7.04 -3.35
CA VAL A 239 0.41 -7.24 -3.71
C VAL A 239 0.95 -8.22 -2.69
N GLU A 240 0.93 -9.50 -3.04
CA GLU A 240 1.52 -10.51 -2.18
C GLU A 240 2.98 -10.14 -1.88
N PRO A 241 3.37 -10.05 -0.60
CA PRO A 241 4.76 -9.95 -0.19
C PRO A 241 5.41 -11.32 -0.43
N THR A 242 5.57 -11.66 -1.70
CA THR A 242 6.16 -12.94 -2.11
C THR A 242 7.66 -12.92 -1.84
N GLU A 243 8.21 -14.12 -1.59
CA GLU A 243 9.64 -14.37 -1.61
C GLU A 243 10.30 -13.76 -2.86
N LYS A 244 9.58 -13.73 -4.00
CA LYS A 244 10.03 -13.12 -5.24
C LYS A 244 10.34 -11.63 -5.10
N TRP A 245 9.54 -10.84 -4.39
CA TRP A 245 9.82 -9.41 -4.21
C TRP A 245 11.01 -9.17 -3.29
N GLN A 246 11.12 -9.97 -2.23
CA GLN A 246 12.28 -9.96 -1.34
C GLN A 246 13.57 -10.32 -2.10
N GLN A 247 13.54 -11.35 -2.94
CA GLN A 247 14.64 -11.71 -3.83
C GLN A 247 14.98 -10.60 -4.84
N GLN A 248 14.00 -9.82 -5.32
CA GLN A 248 14.30 -8.65 -6.17
C GLN A 248 14.99 -7.54 -5.38
N TYR A 249 14.64 -7.36 -4.12
CA TYR A 249 15.25 -6.38 -3.25
C TYR A 249 16.70 -6.74 -2.93
N GLU A 250 16.96 -8.00 -2.60
CA GLU A 250 18.31 -8.50 -2.32
C GLU A 250 19.27 -8.38 -3.51
N LYS A 251 18.75 -8.44 -4.75
CA LYS A 251 19.54 -8.20 -5.98
C LYS A 251 20.07 -6.76 -6.09
N LEU A 252 19.59 -5.83 -5.26
CA LEU A 252 20.16 -4.49 -5.13
C LEU A 252 21.44 -4.49 -4.27
N PHE A 253 21.90 -5.65 -3.81
CA PHE A 253 23.05 -5.77 -2.95
C PHE A 253 23.98 -6.88 -3.44
N SER A 254 25.26 -6.72 -3.12
CA SER A 254 26.28 -7.75 -3.16
C SER A 254 26.63 -8.15 -1.72
N ASN A 255 27.10 -9.39 -1.54
CA ASN A 255 27.54 -9.90 -0.24
C ASN A 255 26.48 -9.75 0.85
N VAL A 256 25.23 -10.12 0.55
CA VAL A 256 24.15 -10.12 1.54
C VAL A 256 24.46 -11.16 2.62
N GLN A 257 24.41 -10.73 3.87
CA GLN A 257 24.53 -11.54 5.08
C GLN A 257 23.27 -11.32 5.92
N SER A 258 22.88 -12.34 6.68
CA SER A 258 21.73 -12.28 7.58
C SER A 258 22.08 -12.87 8.92
N GLU A 259 21.69 -12.18 9.99
CA GLU A 259 21.71 -12.66 11.36
C GLU A 259 20.25 -12.81 11.79
N CYS A 260 19.80 -14.04 12.02
CA CYS A 260 18.42 -14.35 12.36
C CYS A 260 18.34 -14.84 13.80
N GLU A 261 17.27 -14.46 14.50
CA GLU A 261 16.96 -15.04 15.81
C GLU A 261 16.64 -16.53 15.63
N GLU A 262 17.35 -17.40 16.36
CA GLU A 262 16.99 -18.81 16.44
C GLU A 262 15.69 -18.94 17.24
N VAL A 263 14.70 -19.62 16.66
CA VAL A 263 13.44 -19.87 17.33
C VAL A 263 13.61 -21.11 18.20
N ASP A 264 13.78 -20.92 19.50
CA ASP A 264 13.78 -22.00 20.51
C ASP A 264 12.43 -22.73 20.61
#